data_AF-V6DF27-F1
#
_entry.id   AF-V6DF27-F1
#
_cell.length_a   1.000
_cell.length_b   1.000
_cell.length_c   1.000
_cell.angle_alpha   90.00
_cell.angle_beta   90.00
_cell.angle_gamma   90.00
#
_symmetry.space_group_name_H-M   'P 1'
#
loop_
_entity.id
_entity.type
_entity.pdbx_description
1 polymer ?
#
loop_
_entity_poly.entity_id
_entity_poly.type
_entity_poly.pdbx_seq_one_letter_code
_entity_poly.pdbx_strand_id
1 'polypeptide(L)'
;MPQVINETSLGGNIGAGLGSGLSQGLQALVQNLITNKQQQQQMQQRQQGLQALFPHLNSQQAQSLGGLDASTLNQLLKQQHQEQAGQRQMQNTASGLQALGISPQDASQLQGLPESLQSVVLKNYLGSAGNTGLDQVLSAIRGEPVAQQGTPLSEASGNAPLENIPQVQPMKSLQEVLKNPRITPDQRLKIEKMIQQREQFEKKESTRERAEAIRERREAFKDTKAERKEILDRVKAAREQLHDLGRMEELDKSGKLNSPGYLEFLSNIGMDISNLKSPESQEFQKIAANFLRDAKTYFGGRVSNYEIEQFLQTIPNLSQSPQGRARVIANLKRLSNIALSYNEALKDVMNSNKGIPPLDLIEQVDARMEKKLDKISEKFREDLAKPTPPGQDPWVTAALAGSGKLIGNFGAPLLGAGAGWLAGGPVGAGIGALGVGGKDILKDLLRK
;
A
#
# COMPACT_ATOMS: atom_id res chain seq x y z
N MET A 1 49.77 -16.71 -45.43
CA MET A 1 48.42 -16.80 -44.82
C MET A 1 48.56 -16.43 -43.35
N PRO A 2 48.02 -15.30 -42.88
CA PRO A 2 48.05 -14.96 -41.47
C PRO A 2 46.85 -15.58 -40.76
N GLN A 3 47.11 -16.29 -39.66
CA GLN A 3 46.10 -16.80 -38.74
C GLN A 3 45.59 -15.65 -37.85
N VAL A 4 44.28 -15.45 -37.85
CA VAL A 4 43.58 -14.49 -36.99
C VAL A 4 43.33 -15.16 -35.65
N ILE A 5 43.92 -14.62 -34.58
CA ILE A 5 43.66 -15.04 -33.20
C ILE A 5 42.44 -14.26 -32.71
N ASN A 6 41.37 -14.97 -32.35
CA ASN A 6 40.14 -14.41 -31.80
C ASN A 6 40.31 -14.17 -30.30
N GLU A 7 40.57 -12.92 -29.91
CA GLU A 7 40.56 -12.52 -28.50
C GLU A 7 39.12 -12.49 -27.98
N THR A 8 38.77 -13.48 -27.17
CA THR A 8 37.47 -13.53 -26.49
C THR A 8 37.51 -12.53 -25.34
N SER A 9 36.81 -11.42 -25.51
CA SER A 9 36.70 -10.34 -24.52
C SER A 9 36.24 -10.86 -23.16
N LEU A 10 37.06 -10.63 -22.14
CA LEU A 10 36.82 -10.95 -20.73
C LEU A 10 35.52 -10.33 -20.18
N GLY A 11 34.96 -9.33 -20.86
CA GLY A 11 33.69 -8.69 -20.50
C GLY A 11 32.44 -9.51 -20.83
N GLY A 12 32.52 -10.50 -21.73
CA GLY A 12 31.37 -11.33 -22.12
C GLY A 12 30.96 -12.36 -21.07
N ASN A 13 31.93 -12.92 -20.35
CA ASN A 13 31.68 -14.00 -19.39
C ASN A 13 31.14 -13.51 -18.03
N ILE A 14 31.42 -12.25 -17.64
CA ILE A 14 30.94 -11.70 -16.36
C ILE A 14 29.48 -11.21 -16.49
N GLY A 15 29.07 -10.69 -17.66
CA GLY A 15 27.70 -10.26 -17.91
C GLY A 15 26.69 -11.42 -18.03
N ALA A 16 27.13 -12.58 -18.52
CA ALA A 16 26.26 -13.76 -18.66
C ALA A 16 25.92 -14.43 -17.31
N GLY A 17 26.84 -14.43 -16.34
CA GLY A 17 26.63 -15.08 -15.04
C GLY A 17 25.67 -14.36 -14.10
N LEU A 18 25.67 -13.02 -14.09
CA LEU A 18 24.79 -12.22 -13.23
C LEU A 18 23.34 -12.17 -13.73
N GLY A 19 23.11 -12.22 -15.05
CA GLY A 19 21.77 -12.20 -15.64
C GLY A 19 21.00 -13.50 -15.47
N SER A 20 21.68 -14.66 -15.54
CA SER A 20 21.03 -15.96 -15.36
C SER A 20 20.73 -16.29 -13.89
N GLY A 21 21.59 -15.86 -12.95
CA GLY A 21 21.38 -16.12 -11.51
C GLY A 21 20.17 -15.39 -10.92
N LEU A 22 19.99 -14.11 -11.28
CA LEU A 22 18.87 -13.30 -10.77
C LEU A 22 17.51 -13.78 -11.31
N SER A 23 17.47 -14.16 -12.60
CA SER A 23 16.23 -14.66 -13.23
C SER A 23 15.80 -16.02 -12.66
N GLN A 24 16.75 -16.92 -12.39
CA GLN A 24 16.47 -18.19 -11.72
C GLN A 24 16.01 -18.00 -10.26
N GLY A 25 16.63 -17.07 -9.52
CA GLY A 25 16.22 -16.74 -8.15
C GLY A 25 14.80 -16.18 -8.07
N LEU A 26 14.43 -15.28 -8.98
CA LEU A 26 13.06 -14.77 -9.07
C LEU A 26 12.05 -15.85 -9.44
N GLN A 27 12.40 -16.75 -10.36
CA GLN A 27 11.51 -17.85 -10.75
C GLN A 27 11.29 -18.84 -9.61
N ALA A 28 12.34 -19.18 -8.83
CA ALA A 28 12.22 -20.00 -7.63
C ALA A 28 11.35 -19.33 -6.56
N LEU A 29 11.49 -18.02 -6.35
CA LEU A 29 10.68 -17.26 -5.39
C LEU A 29 9.19 -17.24 -5.79
N VAL A 30 8.89 -17.03 -7.07
CA VAL A 30 7.52 -17.09 -7.61
C VAL A 30 6.93 -18.50 -7.44
N GLN A 31 7.69 -19.55 -7.76
CA GLN A 31 7.23 -20.93 -7.60
C GLN A 31 6.90 -21.26 -6.13
N ASN A 32 7.73 -20.77 -5.21
CA ASN A 32 7.53 -20.95 -3.78
C ASN A 32 6.29 -20.20 -3.26
N LEU A 33 6.08 -18.97 -3.73
CA LEU A 33 4.92 -18.15 -3.40
C LEU A 33 3.60 -18.77 -3.90
N ILE A 34 3.61 -19.34 -5.11
CA ILE A 34 2.48 -20.10 -5.67
C ILE A 34 2.18 -21.34 -4.80
N THR A 35 3.22 -22.11 -4.47
CA THR A 35 3.09 -23.32 -3.65
C THR A 35 2.53 -22.99 -2.25
N ASN A 36 3.00 -21.90 -1.63
CA ASN A 36 2.56 -21.46 -0.32
C ASN A 36 1.09 -21.00 -0.34
N LYS A 37 0.69 -20.27 -1.39
CA LYS A 37 -0.72 -19.85 -1.59
C LYS A 37 -1.65 -21.04 -1.80
N GLN A 38 -1.23 -22.04 -2.57
CA GLN A 38 -2.01 -23.24 -2.82
C GLN A 38 -2.19 -24.07 -1.53
N GLN A 39 -1.13 -24.20 -0.73
CA GLN A 39 -1.19 -24.88 0.57
C GLN A 39 -2.09 -24.12 1.58
N GLN A 40 -2.06 -22.79 1.58
CA GLN A 40 -2.93 -21.96 2.42
C GLN A 40 -4.41 -22.12 2.04
N GLN A 41 -4.74 -22.17 0.76
CA GLN A 41 -6.10 -22.45 0.30
C GLN A 41 -6.57 -23.85 0.73
N GLN A 42 -5.70 -24.84 0.65
CA GLN A 42 -6.02 -26.21 1.08
C GLN A 42 -6.31 -26.27 2.59
N MET A 43 -5.59 -25.51 3.41
CA MET A 43 -5.89 -25.43 4.85
C MET A 43 -7.20 -24.70 5.14
N GLN A 44 -7.52 -23.63 4.41
CA GLN A 44 -8.82 -22.96 4.56
C GLN A 44 -9.97 -23.89 4.20
N GLN A 45 -9.85 -24.65 3.12
CA GLN A 45 -10.84 -25.67 2.75
C GLN A 45 -10.96 -26.75 3.82
N ARG A 46 -9.84 -27.16 4.44
CA ARG A 46 -9.84 -28.14 5.54
C ARG A 46 -10.49 -27.59 6.81
N GLN A 47 -10.29 -26.31 7.14
CA GLN A 47 -10.95 -25.65 8.27
C GLN A 47 -12.46 -25.49 8.02
N GLN A 48 -12.85 -25.09 6.81
CA GLN A 48 -14.27 -25.01 6.42
C GLN A 48 -14.92 -26.39 6.41
N GLY A 49 -14.22 -27.42 5.92
CA GLY A 49 -14.69 -28.81 5.97
C GLY A 49 -14.86 -29.34 7.39
N LEU A 50 -13.94 -29.02 8.31
CA LEU A 50 -14.08 -29.37 9.72
C LEU A 50 -15.24 -28.63 10.38
N GLN A 51 -15.46 -27.35 10.09
CA GLN A 51 -16.62 -26.61 10.60
C GLN A 51 -17.94 -27.17 10.05
N ALA A 52 -17.96 -27.64 8.80
CA ALA A 52 -19.12 -28.26 8.17
C ALA A 52 -19.41 -29.68 8.69
N LEU A 53 -18.45 -30.36 9.31
CA LEU A 53 -18.63 -31.69 9.92
C LEU A 53 -19.24 -31.63 11.34
N PHE A 54 -19.29 -30.46 11.98
CA PHE A 54 -19.83 -30.30 13.34
C PHE A 54 -20.97 -29.26 13.53
N PRO A 55 -21.89 -29.00 12.57
CA PRO A 55 -22.96 -28.01 12.78
C PRO A 55 -24.08 -28.46 13.74
N HIS A 56 -24.12 -29.75 14.16
CA HIS A 56 -25.29 -30.32 14.85
C HIS A 56 -24.98 -31.15 16.11
N LEU A 57 -23.87 -30.91 16.80
CA LEU A 57 -23.67 -31.48 18.14
C LEU A 57 -24.53 -30.71 19.16
N ASN A 58 -25.75 -31.22 19.29
CA ASN A 58 -26.78 -30.78 20.22
C ASN A 58 -26.21 -30.75 21.65
N SER A 59 -26.35 -29.60 22.33
CA SER A 59 -25.77 -29.31 23.65
C SER A 59 -26.26 -30.21 24.79
N GLN A 60 -27.19 -31.14 24.52
CA GLN A 60 -27.75 -32.07 25.52
C GLN A 60 -27.11 -33.47 25.53
N GLN A 61 -26.32 -33.87 24.53
CA GLN A 61 -25.62 -35.18 24.55
C GLN A 61 -24.15 -35.10 25.01
N ALA A 62 -23.59 -33.89 25.13
CA ALA A 62 -22.20 -33.65 25.57
C ALA A 62 -21.94 -33.91 27.07
N GLN A 63 -22.96 -34.29 27.86
CA GLN A 63 -22.81 -34.59 29.29
C GLN A 63 -22.51 -36.08 29.60
N SER A 64 -22.51 -36.98 28.60
CA SER A 64 -22.38 -38.43 28.85
C SER A 64 -21.13 -39.10 28.26
N LEU A 65 -20.29 -38.36 27.53
CA LEU A 65 -19.01 -38.86 27.05
C LEU A 65 -17.90 -38.04 27.72
N GLY A 66 -17.08 -38.73 28.51
CA GLY A 66 -16.23 -38.14 29.53
C GLY A 66 -15.22 -37.10 29.01
N GLY A 67 -15.28 -35.93 29.63
CA GLY A 67 -14.12 -35.32 30.30
C GLY A 67 -13.03 -34.66 29.45
N LEU A 68 -13.16 -34.57 28.13
CA LEU A 68 -12.31 -33.65 27.35
C LEU A 68 -12.96 -32.27 27.37
N ASP A 69 -12.50 -31.43 28.30
CA ASP A 69 -13.00 -30.07 28.41
C ASP A 69 -12.64 -29.25 27.15
N ALA A 70 -13.46 -28.24 26.85
CA ALA A 70 -13.23 -27.37 25.70
C ALA A 70 -11.89 -26.61 25.78
N SER A 71 -11.28 -26.52 26.98
CA SER A 71 -9.99 -25.89 27.17
C SER A 71 -8.85 -26.74 26.62
N THR A 72 -8.89 -28.07 26.83
CA THR A 72 -7.92 -29.05 26.33
C THR A 72 -7.94 -29.10 24.81
N LEU A 73 -9.14 -29.04 24.20
CA LEU A 73 -9.27 -29.03 22.73
C LEU A 73 -8.74 -27.72 22.11
N ASN A 74 -8.99 -26.57 22.73
CA ASN A 74 -8.41 -25.30 22.31
C ASN A 74 -6.89 -25.25 22.52
N GLN A 75 -6.39 -25.84 23.60
CA GLN A 75 -4.95 -25.92 23.88
C GLN A 75 -4.23 -26.81 22.87
N LEU A 76 -4.82 -27.94 22.49
CA LEU A 76 -4.31 -28.80 21.42
C LEU A 76 -4.31 -28.09 20.06
N LEU A 77 -5.39 -27.35 19.74
CA LEU A 77 -5.48 -26.58 18.50
C LEU A 77 -4.43 -25.45 18.43
N LYS A 78 -4.15 -24.82 19.58
CA LYS A 78 -3.11 -23.79 19.72
C LYS A 78 -1.71 -24.38 19.59
N GLN A 79 -1.46 -25.54 20.19
CA GLN A 79 -0.19 -26.26 20.05
C GLN A 79 0.07 -26.66 18.60
N GLN A 80 -0.96 -27.17 17.90
CA GLN A 80 -0.86 -27.51 16.48
C GLN A 80 -0.59 -26.27 15.59
N HIS A 81 -1.22 -25.12 15.88
CA HIS A 81 -0.93 -23.87 15.17
C HIS A 81 0.51 -23.38 15.40
N GLN A 82 1.02 -23.50 16.62
CA GLN A 82 2.37 -23.06 16.96
C GLN A 82 3.43 -23.94 16.27
N GLU A 83 3.21 -25.26 16.20
CA GLU A 83 4.08 -26.16 15.44
C GLU A 83 4.06 -25.87 13.94
N GLN A 84 2.88 -25.60 13.36
CA GLN A 84 2.77 -25.23 11.94
C GLN A 84 3.41 -23.87 11.63
N ALA A 85 3.27 -22.88 12.52
CA ALA A 85 3.91 -21.59 12.37
C ALA A 85 5.44 -21.73 12.39
N GLY A 86 5.98 -22.53 13.32
CA GLY A 86 7.40 -22.85 13.38
C GLY A 86 7.92 -23.53 12.10
N GLN A 87 7.19 -24.53 11.57
CA GLN A 87 7.54 -25.19 10.31
C GLN A 87 7.53 -24.24 9.11
N ARG A 88 6.59 -23.28 9.07
CA ARG A 88 6.52 -22.28 7.99
C ARG A 88 7.66 -21.27 8.05
N GLN A 89 7.98 -20.78 9.25
CA GLN A 89 9.12 -19.89 9.43
C GLN A 89 10.41 -20.59 8.98
N MET A 90 10.53 -21.88 9.33
CA MET A 90 11.62 -22.75 8.89
C MET A 90 11.70 -22.92 7.36
N GLN A 91 10.58 -23.16 6.67
CA GLN A 91 10.61 -23.27 5.20
C GLN A 91 10.94 -21.95 4.51
N ASN A 92 10.44 -20.84 5.04
CA ASN A 92 10.69 -19.51 4.49
C ASN A 92 12.15 -19.08 4.67
N THR A 93 12.78 -19.36 5.81
CA THR A 93 14.21 -19.05 6.02
C THR A 93 15.09 -19.86 5.09
N ALA A 94 14.86 -21.18 4.96
CA ALA A 94 15.62 -22.02 4.03
C ALA A 94 15.49 -21.54 2.57
N SER A 95 14.28 -21.15 2.16
CA SER A 95 14.02 -20.61 0.82
C SER A 95 14.68 -19.26 0.58
N GLY A 96 14.70 -18.39 1.61
CA GLY A 96 15.40 -17.10 1.57
C GLY A 96 16.92 -17.27 1.44
N LEU A 97 17.51 -18.23 2.17
CA LEU A 97 18.94 -18.55 2.07
C LEU A 97 19.30 -19.09 0.69
N GLN A 98 18.47 -19.96 0.11
CA GLN A 98 18.67 -20.44 -1.26
C GLN A 98 18.61 -19.32 -2.31
N ALA A 99 17.73 -18.33 -2.11
CA ALA A 99 17.66 -17.15 -2.98
C ALA A 99 18.93 -16.27 -2.91
N LEU A 100 19.69 -16.35 -1.80
CA LEU A 100 21.00 -15.71 -1.64
C LEU A 100 22.15 -16.55 -2.26
N GLY A 101 21.82 -17.61 -2.98
CA GLY A 101 22.80 -18.50 -3.63
C GLY A 101 23.44 -19.52 -2.67
N ILE A 102 22.94 -19.65 -1.44
CA ILE A 102 23.43 -20.63 -0.47
C ILE A 102 22.88 -22.01 -0.86
N SER A 103 23.73 -23.04 -0.83
CA SER A 103 23.32 -24.39 -1.22
C SER A 103 22.21 -24.92 -0.29
N PRO A 104 21.31 -25.81 -0.76
CA PRO A 104 20.26 -26.39 0.09
C PRO A 104 20.79 -27.13 1.33
N GLN A 105 21.97 -27.73 1.21
CA GLN A 105 22.66 -28.44 2.30
C GLN A 105 23.12 -27.45 3.37
N ASP A 106 23.73 -26.34 2.96
CA ASP A 106 24.19 -25.29 3.88
C ASP A 106 23.03 -24.52 4.50
N ALA A 107 21.98 -24.23 3.73
CA ALA A 107 20.77 -23.58 4.23
C ALA A 107 20.13 -24.41 5.37
N SER A 108 20.09 -25.74 5.23
CA SER A 108 19.57 -26.64 6.27
C SER A 108 20.46 -26.67 7.51
N GLN A 109 21.78 -26.54 7.34
CA GLN A 109 22.72 -26.47 8.46
C GLN A 109 22.64 -25.13 9.21
N LEU A 110 22.54 -24.02 8.48
CA LEU A 110 22.35 -22.68 9.05
C LEU A 110 21.06 -22.59 9.85
N GLN A 111 20.01 -23.24 9.38
CA GLN A 111 18.71 -23.29 10.03
C GLN A 111 18.75 -23.99 11.40
N GLY A 112 19.65 -24.95 11.60
CA GLY A 112 19.84 -25.62 12.88
C GLY A 112 20.60 -24.77 13.91
N LEU A 113 21.19 -23.64 13.50
CA LEU A 113 21.90 -22.74 14.41
C LEU A 113 20.92 -21.81 15.16
N PRO A 114 21.22 -21.43 16.41
CA PRO A 114 20.52 -20.34 17.09
C PRO A 114 20.49 -19.05 16.26
N GLU A 115 19.38 -18.30 16.31
CA GLU A 115 19.15 -17.09 15.50
C GLU A 115 20.26 -16.04 15.62
N SER A 116 20.88 -15.94 16.81
CA SER A 116 22.04 -15.07 17.04
C SER A 116 23.24 -15.42 16.17
N LEU A 117 23.50 -16.71 15.94
CA LEU A 117 24.60 -17.18 15.10
C LEU A 117 24.25 -17.09 13.62
N GLN A 118 22.99 -17.32 13.24
CA GLN A 118 22.54 -17.20 11.85
C GLN A 118 22.88 -15.82 11.27
N SER A 119 22.62 -14.75 12.03
CA SER A 119 22.90 -13.37 11.60
C SER A 119 24.39 -13.08 11.37
N VAL A 120 25.27 -13.66 12.21
CA VAL A 120 26.72 -13.50 12.12
C VAL A 120 27.27 -14.22 10.90
N VAL A 121 26.80 -15.46 10.64
CA VAL A 121 27.22 -16.23 9.48
C VAL A 121 26.76 -15.57 8.19
N LEU A 122 25.51 -15.08 8.14
CA LEU A 122 24.96 -14.32 7.00
C LEU A 122 25.73 -13.03 6.72
N LYS A 123 26.08 -12.27 7.76
CA LYS A 123 26.85 -11.03 7.62
C LYS A 123 28.25 -11.29 7.07
N ASN A 124 28.91 -12.37 7.51
CA ASN A 124 30.22 -12.77 6.99
C ASN A 124 30.12 -13.25 5.55
N TYR A 125 29.09 -14.06 5.21
CA TYR A 125 28.85 -14.55 3.85
C TYR A 125 28.63 -13.41 2.85
N LEU A 126 27.83 -12.40 3.21
CA LEU A 126 27.59 -11.24 2.35
C LEU A 126 28.81 -10.29 2.27
N GLY A 127 29.70 -10.30 3.27
CA GLY A 127 30.92 -9.49 3.30
C GLY A 127 32.10 -10.11 2.55
N SER A 128 32.18 -11.45 2.49
CA SER A 128 33.17 -12.16 1.69
C SER A 128 32.68 -12.25 0.24
N ALA A 129 33.35 -11.56 -0.69
CA ALA A 129 33.11 -11.70 -2.12
C ALA A 129 33.58 -13.08 -2.63
N GLY A 130 32.83 -14.14 -2.29
CA GLY A 130 33.10 -15.53 -2.67
C GLY A 130 32.64 -16.56 -1.65
N ASN A 131 32.24 -17.75 -2.13
CA ASN A 131 31.70 -18.85 -1.32
C ASN A 131 32.69 -19.43 -0.27
N THR A 132 33.97 -19.07 -0.33
CA THR A 132 35.02 -19.58 0.56
C THR A 132 34.87 -19.15 2.02
N GLY A 133 34.13 -18.07 2.30
CA GLY A 133 33.91 -17.60 3.67
C GLY A 133 32.98 -18.49 4.50
N LEU A 134 32.05 -19.21 3.87
CA LEU A 134 31.04 -19.98 4.59
C LEU A 134 31.63 -21.23 5.26
N ASP A 135 32.44 -22.00 4.51
CA ASP A 135 33.06 -23.24 4.99
C ASP A 135 33.97 -22.97 6.20
N GLN A 136 34.73 -21.88 6.16
CA GLN A 136 35.66 -21.52 7.23
C GLN A 136 34.93 -21.17 8.54
N VAL A 137 33.80 -20.48 8.44
CA VAL A 137 32.96 -20.14 9.61
C VAL A 137 32.24 -21.39 10.13
N LEU A 138 31.71 -22.23 9.24
CA LEU A 138 31.06 -23.48 9.65
C LEU A 138 32.03 -24.50 10.26
N SER A 139 33.27 -24.57 9.78
CA SER A 139 34.33 -25.38 10.40
C SER A 139 34.73 -24.85 11.78
N ALA A 140 34.78 -23.52 11.94
CA ALA A 140 35.09 -22.88 13.22
C ALA A 140 33.98 -23.14 14.26
N ILE A 141 32.71 -23.12 13.86
CA ILE A 141 31.58 -23.44 14.74
C ILE A 141 31.54 -24.94 15.09
N ARG A 142 31.93 -25.83 14.16
CA ARG A 142 32.01 -27.29 14.39
C ARG A 142 33.25 -27.73 15.17
N GLY A 143 34.19 -26.82 15.45
CA GLY A 143 35.43 -27.16 16.15
C GLY A 143 36.38 -28.05 15.33
N GLU A 144 36.22 -28.09 14.00
CA GLU A 144 37.14 -28.83 13.13
C GLU A 144 38.43 -28.03 12.92
N PRO A 145 39.61 -28.68 12.95
CA PRO A 145 40.88 -27.99 12.79
C PRO A 145 41.00 -27.42 11.37
N VAL A 146 40.97 -26.09 11.27
CA VAL A 146 41.20 -25.36 10.01
C VAL A 146 42.66 -25.60 9.59
N ALA A 147 42.86 -26.31 8.47
CA ALA A 147 44.17 -26.47 7.86
C ALA A 147 44.69 -25.09 7.40
N GLN A 148 45.62 -24.51 8.15
CA GLN A 148 46.25 -23.23 7.86
C GLN A 148 47.09 -23.35 6.56
N GLN A 149 46.57 -22.88 5.43
CA GLN A 149 47.41 -22.47 4.31
C GLN A 149 47.78 -21.01 4.50
N GLY A 150 49.04 -20.79 4.87
CA GLY A 150 49.60 -19.48 5.20
C GLY A 150 49.92 -18.65 3.96
N THR A 151 49.44 -17.41 3.97
CA THR A 151 50.04 -16.28 3.24
C THR A 151 50.29 -15.18 4.27
N PRO A 152 51.54 -14.74 4.49
CA PRO A 152 51.85 -13.69 5.45
C PRO A 152 51.49 -12.31 4.86
N LEU A 153 50.62 -11.57 5.55
CA LEU A 153 50.43 -10.12 5.30
C LEU A 153 51.11 -9.34 6.42
N SER A 154 52.06 -8.50 6.02
CA SER A 154 52.82 -7.61 6.88
C SER A 154 51.96 -6.53 7.52
N GLU A 155 52.11 -6.39 8.82
CA GLU A 155 51.68 -5.26 9.64
C GLU A 155 52.47 -3.99 9.26
N ALA A 156 51.76 -2.91 8.96
CA ALA A 156 52.32 -1.56 8.94
C ALA A 156 51.30 -0.61 9.56
N SER A 157 51.29 -0.58 10.90
CA SER A 157 50.60 0.42 11.71
C SER A 157 51.48 1.67 11.82
N GLY A 158 51.15 2.71 11.07
CA GLY A 158 51.77 4.02 11.13
C GLY A 158 50.73 5.10 11.42
N ASN A 159 50.58 5.48 12.69
CA ASN A 159 49.92 6.72 13.09
C ASN A 159 50.75 7.91 12.58
N ALA A 160 50.29 8.59 11.53
CA ALA A 160 50.82 9.87 11.10
C ALA A 160 49.85 11.00 11.49
N PRO A 161 50.35 12.17 11.96
CA PRO A 161 49.53 13.32 12.28
C PRO A 161 48.94 13.93 11.01
N LEU A 162 47.65 14.29 11.05
CA LEU A 162 46.95 15.10 10.05
C LEU A 162 47.55 16.52 10.00
N GLU A 163 48.67 16.67 9.30
CA GLU A 163 49.27 17.95 9.00
C GLU A 163 48.67 18.50 7.69
N ASN A 164 47.84 19.53 7.83
CA ASN A 164 47.65 20.64 6.91
C ASN A 164 47.57 20.29 5.41
N ILE A 165 46.38 19.90 4.93
CA ILE A 165 46.10 19.80 3.49
C ILE A 165 46.17 21.21 2.90
N PRO A 166 47.11 21.50 1.97
CA PRO A 166 47.21 22.82 1.37
C PRO A 166 45.92 23.14 0.63
N GLN A 167 45.32 24.27 0.99
CA GLN A 167 44.15 24.85 0.35
C GLN A 167 44.43 24.94 -1.17
N VAL A 168 43.79 24.07 -1.95
CA VAL A 168 43.96 24.02 -3.40
C VAL A 168 43.49 25.36 -3.95
N GLN A 169 44.45 26.24 -4.30
CA GLN A 169 44.11 27.52 -4.92
C GLN A 169 43.34 27.24 -6.22
N PRO A 170 42.21 27.94 -6.47
CA PRO A 170 41.42 27.73 -7.67
C PRO A 170 42.32 27.96 -8.89
N MET A 171 42.56 26.91 -9.67
CA MET A 171 43.39 27.02 -10.86
C MET A 171 42.83 28.11 -11.76
N LYS A 172 43.69 29.07 -12.15
CA LYS A 172 43.39 30.08 -13.15
C LYS A 172 42.76 29.42 -14.37
N SER A 173 41.61 29.94 -14.82
CA SER A 173 40.84 29.32 -15.89
C SER A 173 41.70 29.11 -17.14
N LEU A 174 41.50 28.01 -17.88
CA LEU A 174 42.23 27.76 -19.13
C LEU A 174 42.07 28.90 -20.17
N GLN A 175 41.02 29.72 -20.02
CA GLN A 175 40.79 30.96 -20.79
C GLN A 175 41.80 32.07 -20.46
N GLU A 176 42.31 32.10 -19.23
CA GLU A 176 43.32 33.03 -18.77
C GLU A 176 44.72 32.63 -19.28
N VAL A 177 44.97 31.32 -19.43
CA VAL A 177 46.18 30.80 -20.06
C VAL A 177 46.27 31.25 -21.53
N LEU A 178 45.15 31.27 -22.26
CA LEU A 178 45.08 31.75 -23.65
C LEU A 178 45.44 33.23 -23.84
N LYS A 179 45.43 34.04 -22.78
CA LYS A 179 45.82 35.46 -22.83
C LYS A 179 47.34 35.67 -22.75
N ASN A 180 48.12 34.62 -22.51
CA ASN A 180 49.56 34.74 -22.36
C ASN A 180 50.26 34.86 -23.73
N PRO A 181 50.96 35.96 -24.04
CA PRO A 181 51.56 36.21 -25.37
C PRO A 181 52.71 35.26 -25.74
N ARG A 182 53.16 34.41 -24.80
CA ARG A 182 54.26 33.46 -25.01
C ARG A 182 53.85 32.10 -25.60
N ILE A 183 52.56 31.88 -25.85
CA ILE A 183 52.05 30.59 -26.36
C ILE A 183 52.19 30.54 -27.89
N THR A 184 52.77 29.45 -28.41
CA THR A 184 52.90 29.26 -29.86
C THR A 184 51.54 28.96 -30.53
N PRO A 185 51.34 29.29 -31.82
CA PRO A 185 50.07 29.05 -32.52
C PRO A 185 49.54 27.60 -32.40
N ASP A 186 50.43 26.60 -32.47
CA ASP A 186 50.05 25.19 -32.34
C ASP A 186 49.59 24.83 -30.92
N GLN A 187 50.25 25.37 -29.90
CA GLN A 187 49.83 25.20 -28.51
C GLN A 187 48.47 25.86 -28.26
N ARG A 188 48.22 27.02 -28.87
CA ARG A 188 46.93 27.71 -28.80
C ARG A 188 45.80 26.86 -29.40
N LEU A 189 46.02 26.28 -30.58
CA LEU A 189 45.05 25.38 -31.23
C LEU A 189 44.77 24.14 -30.37
N LYS A 190 45.80 23.57 -29.74
CA LYS A 190 45.64 22.41 -28.84
C LYS A 190 44.83 22.77 -27.59
N ILE A 191 45.10 23.92 -26.97
CA ILE A 191 44.36 24.42 -25.79
C ILE A 191 42.90 24.69 -26.17
N GLU A 192 42.65 25.32 -27.32
CA GLU A 192 41.29 25.59 -27.81
C GLU A 192 40.49 24.31 -28.06
N LYS A 193 41.11 23.29 -28.69
CA LYS A 193 40.49 21.96 -28.85
C LYS A 193 40.17 21.31 -27.50
N MET A 194 41.05 21.42 -26.51
CA MET A 194 40.77 20.90 -25.16
C MET A 194 39.62 21.64 -24.48
N ILE A 195 39.51 22.96 -24.64
CA ILE A 195 38.39 23.74 -24.11
C ILE A 195 37.08 23.31 -24.78
N GLN A 196 37.04 23.21 -26.11
CA GLN A 196 35.85 22.76 -26.82
C GLN A 196 35.43 21.34 -26.44
N GLN A 197 36.39 20.41 -26.27
CA GLN A 197 36.09 19.06 -25.79
C GLN A 197 35.51 19.10 -24.37
N ARG A 198 36.09 19.88 -23.45
CA ARG A 198 35.59 20.01 -22.08
C ARG A 198 34.17 20.58 -22.06
N GLU A 199 33.89 21.62 -22.83
CA GLU A 199 32.54 22.18 -22.96
C GLU A 199 31.53 21.17 -23.54
N GLN A 200 31.95 20.34 -24.50
CA GLN A 200 31.11 19.26 -25.03
C GLN A 200 30.84 18.17 -24.00
N PHE A 201 31.84 17.79 -23.20
CA PHE A 201 31.66 16.84 -22.11
C PHE A 201 30.73 17.39 -21.03
N GLU A 202 30.90 18.65 -20.61
CA GLU A 202 30.05 19.30 -19.62
C GLU A 202 28.60 19.47 -20.10
N LYS A 203 28.38 19.80 -21.38
CA LYS A 203 27.04 19.79 -21.99
C LYS A 203 26.43 18.38 -22.03
N LYS A 204 27.21 17.35 -22.36
CA LYS A 204 26.75 15.95 -22.36
C LYS A 204 26.42 15.45 -20.95
N GLU A 205 27.22 15.84 -19.96
CA GLU A 205 27.02 15.47 -18.56
C GLU A 205 25.76 16.15 -18.01
N SER A 206 25.61 17.47 -18.17
CA SER A 206 24.41 18.19 -17.75
C SER A 206 23.12 17.74 -18.46
N THR A 207 23.19 17.33 -19.73
CA THR A 207 22.04 16.73 -20.42
C THR A 207 21.72 15.34 -19.93
N ARG A 208 22.74 14.52 -19.61
CA ARG A 208 22.56 13.20 -19.00
C ARG A 208 21.94 13.31 -17.60
N GLU A 209 22.44 14.18 -16.75
CA GLU A 209 21.90 14.44 -15.41
C GLU A 209 20.43 14.90 -15.48
N ARG A 210 20.11 15.83 -16.40
CA ARG A 210 18.71 16.24 -16.63
C ARG A 210 17.84 15.08 -17.09
N ALA A 211 18.34 14.23 -17.99
CA ALA A 211 17.60 13.07 -18.47
C ALA A 211 17.36 12.05 -17.35
N GLU A 212 18.35 11.82 -16.49
CA GLU A 212 18.26 10.94 -15.32
C GLU A 212 17.27 11.48 -14.29
N ALA A 213 17.33 12.77 -13.95
CA ALA A 213 16.35 13.40 -13.06
C ALA A 213 14.91 13.34 -13.62
N ILE A 214 14.73 13.49 -14.94
CA ILE A 214 13.43 13.33 -15.60
C ILE A 214 12.96 11.86 -15.51
N ARG A 215 13.88 10.91 -15.65
CA ARG A 215 13.59 9.48 -15.56
C ARG A 215 13.18 9.10 -14.15
N GLU A 216 13.94 9.47 -13.13
CA GLU A 216 13.62 9.26 -11.72
C GLU A 216 12.25 9.87 -11.37
N ARG A 217 11.99 11.10 -11.83
CA ARG A 217 10.67 11.72 -11.66
C ARG A 217 9.56 10.90 -12.30
N ARG A 218 9.75 10.36 -13.51
CA ARG A 218 8.74 9.52 -14.16
C ARG A 218 8.51 8.21 -13.43
N GLU A 219 9.57 7.58 -12.92
CA GLU A 219 9.51 6.34 -12.14
C GLU A 219 8.73 6.58 -10.84
N ALA A 220 9.04 7.62 -10.08
CA ALA A 220 8.29 7.99 -8.88
C ALA A 220 6.79 8.24 -9.15
N PHE A 221 6.45 8.88 -10.28
CA PHE A 221 5.05 9.08 -10.68
C PHE A 221 4.35 7.78 -11.08
N LYS A 222 5.08 6.84 -11.68
CA LYS A 222 4.55 5.55 -12.10
C LYS A 222 4.25 4.68 -10.88
N ASP A 223 5.17 4.64 -9.93
CA ASP A 223 5.09 3.79 -8.74
C ASP A 223 3.95 4.25 -7.81
N THR A 224 3.80 5.57 -7.62
CA THR A 224 2.73 6.15 -6.79
C THR A 224 1.42 6.40 -7.55
N LYS A 225 1.25 5.85 -8.77
CA LYS A 225 0.06 6.10 -9.60
C LYS A 225 -1.21 5.50 -8.99
N ALA A 226 -1.13 4.28 -8.45
CA ALA A 226 -2.28 3.56 -7.90
C ALA A 226 -2.83 4.27 -6.67
N GLU A 227 -1.94 4.59 -5.73
CA GLU A 227 -2.23 5.32 -4.48
C GLU A 227 -2.88 6.68 -4.73
N ARG A 228 -2.29 7.49 -5.63
CA ARG A 228 -2.86 8.79 -5.97
C ARG A 228 -4.23 8.66 -6.61
N LYS A 229 -4.41 7.68 -7.50
CA LYS A 229 -5.71 7.43 -8.13
C LYS A 229 -6.74 7.09 -7.07
N GLU A 230 -6.42 6.22 -6.11
CA GLU A 230 -7.33 5.85 -5.03
C GLU A 230 -7.75 7.06 -4.19
N ILE A 231 -6.80 7.92 -3.79
CA ILE A 231 -7.11 9.16 -3.06
C ILE A 231 -8.02 10.07 -3.89
N LEU A 232 -7.72 10.26 -5.18
CA LEU A 232 -8.52 11.13 -6.06
C LEU A 232 -9.93 10.58 -6.31
N ASP A 233 -10.09 9.26 -6.46
CA ASP A 233 -11.39 8.61 -6.62
C ASP A 233 -12.22 8.78 -5.34
N ARG A 234 -11.63 8.60 -4.15
CA ARG A 234 -12.28 8.87 -2.86
C ARG A 234 -12.71 10.34 -2.72
N VAL A 235 -11.90 11.29 -3.18
CA VAL A 235 -12.23 12.72 -3.16
C VAL A 235 -13.41 13.03 -4.07
N LYS A 236 -13.44 12.42 -5.26
CA LYS A 236 -14.55 12.61 -6.20
C LYS A 236 -15.86 12.11 -5.57
N ALA A 237 -15.86 10.89 -5.03
CA ALA A 237 -17.00 10.33 -4.32
C ALA A 237 -17.43 11.22 -3.14
N ALA A 238 -16.47 11.70 -2.33
CA ALA A 238 -16.76 12.57 -1.20
C ALA A 238 -17.37 13.92 -1.59
N ARG A 239 -17.00 14.49 -2.75
CA ARG A 239 -17.61 15.74 -3.26
C ARG A 239 -19.06 15.53 -3.68
N GLU A 240 -19.33 14.45 -4.41
CA GLU A 240 -20.69 14.07 -4.80
C GLU A 240 -21.54 13.81 -3.53
N GLN A 241 -20.98 13.08 -2.57
CA GLN A 241 -21.63 12.82 -1.29
C GLN A 241 -21.91 14.10 -0.49
N LEU A 242 -20.98 15.06 -0.44
CA LEU A 242 -21.20 16.34 0.25
C LEU A 242 -22.30 17.18 -0.40
N HIS A 243 -22.40 17.15 -1.73
CA HIS A 243 -23.49 17.80 -2.45
C HIS A 243 -24.84 17.19 -2.08
N ASP A 244 -24.94 15.86 -2.12
CA ASP A 244 -26.15 15.12 -1.76
C ASP A 244 -26.56 15.36 -0.30
N LEU A 245 -25.59 15.31 0.63
CA LEU A 245 -25.81 15.63 2.05
C LEU A 245 -26.18 17.11 2.27
N GLY A 246 -25.66 18.03 1.44
CA GLY A 246 -26.06 19.43 1.41
C GLY A 246 -27.55 19.56 1.08
N ARG A 247 -27.98 18.91 0.02
CA ARG A 247 -29.37 18.91 -0.41
C ARG A 247 -30.30 18.25 0.60
N MET A 248 -29.91 17.13 1.21
CA MET A 248 -30.70 16.49 2.27
C MET A 248 -30.87 17.40 3.50
N GLU A 249 -29.85 18.16 3.88
CA GLU A 249 -29.95 19.13 4.98
C GLU A 249 -30.91 20.28 4.65
N GLU A 250 -30.91 20.78 3.41
CA GLU A 250 -31.87 21.79 2.95
C GLU A 250 -33.31 21.27 3.01
N LEU A 251 -33.54 20.05 2.53
CA LEU A 251 -34.85 19.39 2.56
C LEU A 251 -35.32 19.17 4.01
N ASP A 252 -34.43 18.76 4.91
CA ASP A 252 -34.73 18.59 6.33
C ASP A 252 -35.13 19.91 7.01
N LYS A 253 -34.39 20.98 6.73
CA LYS A 253 -34.68 22.34 7.25
C LYS A 253 -35.97 22.94 6.69
N SER A 254 -36.46 22.45 5.54
CA SER A 254 -37.71 22.96 4.95
C SER A 254 -38.94 22.69 5.82
N GLY A 255 -38.89 21.69 6.70
CA GLY A 255 -40.04 21.26 7.52
C GLY A 255 -41.18 20.59 6.75
N LYS A 256 -41.03 20.39 5.43
CA LYS A 256 -42.05 19.79 4.54
C LYS A 256 -41.88 18.27 4.37
N LEU A 257 -40.92 17.68 5.05
CA LEU A 257 -40.73 16.24 5.06
C LEU A 257 -41.87 15.57 5.81
N ASN A 258 -42.39 14.46 5.27
CA ASN A 258 -43.37 13.64 5.94
C ASN A 258 -42.80 13.15 7.28
N SER A 259 -43.59 13.23 8.34
CA SER A 259 -43.16 12.76 9.66
C SER A 259 -43.05 11.23 9.68
N PRO A 260 -42.18 10.66 10.53
CA PRO A 260 -42.08 9.20 10.70
C PRO A 260 -43.44 8.54 10.95
N GLY A 261 -44.24 9.11 11.86
CA GLY A 261 -45.58 8.57 12.19
C GLY A 261 -46.57 8.64 11.03
N TYR A 262 -46.49 9.64 10.16
CA TYR A 262 -47.32 9.69 8.95
C TYR A 262 -46.91 8.58 7.96
N LEU A 263 -45.62 8.32 7.80
CA LEU A 263 -45.13 7.26 6.92
C LEU A 263 -45.52 5.87 7.44
N GLU A 264 -45.44 5.64 8.75
CA GLU A 264 -45.88 4.40 9.39
C GLU A 264 -47.39 4.19 9.24
N PHE A 265 -48.18 5.25 9.44
CA PHE A 265 -49.63 5.23 9.19
C PHE A 265 -49.96 4.83 7.75
N LEU A 266 -49.30 5.45 6.75
CA LEU A 266 -49.50 5.12 5.33
C LEU A 266 -49.12 3.66 5.01
N SER A 267 -48.05 3.16 5.61
CA SER A 267 -47.62 1.77 5.45
C SER A 267 -48.64 0.79 6.04
N ASN A 268 -49.18 1.10 7.23
CA ASN A 268 -50.11 0.21 7.95
C ASN A 268 -51.47 0.06 7.25
N ILE A 269 -51.92 1.08 6.51
CA ILE A 269 -53.17 1.03 5.74
C ILE A 269 -52.99 0.45 4.33
N GLY A 270 -51.79 -0.01 3.98
CA GLY A 270 -51.49 -0.65 2.70
C GLY A 270 -51.59 0.28 1.49
N MET A 271 -51.57 1.60 1.70
CA MET A 271 -51.54 2.55 0.59
C MET A 271 -50.11 2.72 0.06
N ASP A 272 -49.96 2.73 -1.26
CA ASP A 272 -48.65 2.95 -1.88
C ASP A 272 -48.13 4.35 -1.50
N ILE A 273 -47.13 4.33 -0.62
CA ILE A 273 -46.51 5.49 0.02
C ILE A 273 -45.86 6.39 -1.03
N SER A 274 -45.60 5.90 -2.24
CA SER A 274 -44.85 6.62 -3.28
C SER A 274 -45.59 7.86 -3.78
N ASN A 275 -46.90 7.78 -3.97
CA ASN A 275 -47.71 8.88 -4.51
C ASN A 275 -48.20 9.88 -3.45
N LEU A 276 -48.23 9.47 -2.18
CA LEU A 276 -48.72 10.29 -1.06
C LEU A 276 -47.61 11.04 -0.30
N LYS A 277 -46.34 10.80 -0.65
CA LYS A 277 -45.20 11.56 -0.12
C LYS A 277 -45.18 12.97 -0.70
N SER A 278 -44.80 13.95 0.12
CA SER A 278 -44.47 15.28 -0.37
C SER A 278 -43.33 15.20 -1.40
N PRO A 279 -43.30 16.10 -2.40
CA PRO A 279 -42.21 16.14 -3.39
C PRO A 279 -40.82 16.16 -2.73
N GLU A 280 -40.66 16.90 -1.64
CA GLU A 280 -39.44 17.00 -0.85
C GLU A 280 -39.05 15.65 -0.19
N SER A 281 -40.04 14.90 0.29
CA SER A 281 -39.80 13.56 0.87
C SER A 281 -39.39 12.55 -0.18
N GLN A 282 -39.95 12.64 -1.39
CA GLN A 282 -39.55 11.80 -2.51
C GLN A 282 -38.11 12.11 -2.95
N GLU A 283 -37.76 13.38 -3.05
CA GLU A 283 -36.40 13.81 -3.37
C GLU A 283 -35.41 13.32 -2.31
N PHE A 284 -35.74 13.50 -1.02
CA PHE A 284 -34.91 13.04 0.08
C PHE A 284 -34.64 11.53 0.02
N GLN A 285 -35.68 10.72 -0.25
CA GLN A 285 -35.54 9.27 -0.37
C GLN A 285 -34.73 8.85 -1.60
N LYS A 286 -34.86 9.56 -2.73
CA LYS A 286 -34.06 9.30 -3.92
C LYS A 286 -32.57 9.56 -3.64
N ILE A 287 -32.26 10.66 -2.96
CA ILE A 287 -30.87 10.96 -2.56
C ILE A 287 -30.37 9.90 -1.57
N ALA A 288 -31.18 9.52 -0.57
CA ALA A 288 -30.82 8.45 0.38
C ALA A 288 -30.53 7.10 -0.33
N ALA A 289 -31.27 6.78 -1.39
CA ALA A 289 -31.07 5.57 -2.17
C ALA A 289 -29.74 5.57 -2.95
N ASN A 290 -29.17 6.73 -3.30
CA ASN A 290 -27.86 6.80 -3.93
C ASN A 290 -26.77 6.23 -3.00
N PHE A 291 -26.84 6.50 -1.68
CA PHE A 291 -25.89 5.96 -0.70
C PHE A 291 -25.92 4.42 -0.65
N LEU A 292 -27.09 3.80 -0.85
CA LEU A 292 -27.22 2.35 -0.92
C LEU A 292 -26.61 1.75 -2.18
N ARG A 293 -26.68 2.46 -3.30
CA ARG A 293 -26.03 2.04 -4.54
C ARG A 293 -24.52 1.94 -4.33
N ASP A 294 -23.95 2.91 -3.63
CA ASP A 294 -22.52 2.98 -3.38
C ASP A 294 -22.06 2.01 -2.30
N ALA A 295 -22.96 1.54 -1.42
CA ALA A 295 -22.70 0.50 -0.42
C ALA A 295 -22.09 -0.77 -1.04
N LYS A 296 -22.55 -1.18 -2.23
CA LYS A 296 -22.03 -2.36 -2.94
C LYS A 296 -20.54 -2.23 -3.27
N THR A 297 -20.06 -1.01 -3.47
CA THR A 297 -18.63 -0.74 -3.72
C THR A 297 -17.79 -1.02 -2.47
N TYR A 298 -18.36 -0.83 -1.27
CA TYR A 298 -17.67 -1.06 0.00
C TYR A 298 -17.73 -2.52 0.46
N PHE A 299 -18.89 -3.17 0.35
CA PHE A 299 -19.09 -4.55 0.83
C PHE A 299 -18.77 -5.63 -0.23
N GLY A 300 -18.57 -5.24 -1.48
CA GLY A 300 -18.28 -6.17 -2.58
C GLY A 300 -19.50 -6.97 -3.05
N GLY A 301 -19.25 -8.11 -3.72
CA GLY A 301 -20.27 -8.86 -4.47
C GLY A 301 -21.26 -9.69 -3.65
N ARG A 302 -21.04 -9.87 -2.33
CA ARG A 302 -21.92 -10.67 -1.45
C ARG A 302 -22.13 -9.91 -0.14
N VAL A 303 -23.15 -9.07 -0.13
CA VAL A 303 -23.58 -8.34 1.08
C VAL A 303 -24.68 -9.15 1.76
N SER A 304 -24.51 -9.49 3.03
CA SER A 304 -25.55 -10.13 3.84
C SER A 304 -26.69 -9.15 4.11
N ASN A 305 -27.92 -9.64 4.25
CA ASN A 305 -29.06 -8.81 4.65
C ASN A 305 -28.77 -8.07 5.98
N TYR A 306 -28.07 -8.73 6.90
CA TYR A 306 -27.65 -8.11 8.17
C TYR A 306 -26.74 -6.90 7.95
N GLU A 307 -25.78 -6.97 7.04
CA GLU A 307 -24.87 -5.86 6.74
C GLU A 307 -25.60 -4.69 6.07
N ILE A 308 -26.56 -5.00 5.19
CA ILE A 308 -27.43 -4.00 4.58
C ILE A 308 -28.27 -3.30 5.64
N GLU A 309 -28.85 -4.04 6.59
CA GLU A 309 -29.63 -3.47 7.69
C GLU A 309 -28.79 -2.57 8.59
N GLN A 310 -27.57 -3.01 8.97
CA GLN A 310 -26.65 -2.18 9.74
C GLN A 310 -26.24 -0.92 8.96
N PHE A 311 -25.97 -1.05 7.67
CA PHE A 311 -25.63 0.09 6.82
C PHE A 311 -26.80 1.06 6.67
N LEU A 312 -28.03 0.57 6.50
CA LEU A 312 -29.26 1.38 6.43
C LEU A 312 -29.47 2.23 7.69
N GLN A 313 -29.05 1.74 8.85
CA GLN A 313 -29.10 2.52 10.10
C GLN A 313 -28.13 3.71 10.09
N THR A 314 -27.07 3.66 9.28
CA THR A 314 -26.09 4.76 9.12
C THR A 314 -26.52 5.81 8.10
N ILE A 315 -27.51 5.51 7.26
CA ILE A 315 -28.01 6.44 6.22
C ILE A 315 -29.13 7.29 6.81
N PRO A 316 -29.17 8.60 6.50
CA PRO A 316 -30.27 9.46 6.91
C PRO A 316 -31.57 9.04 6.19
N ASN A 317 -32.62 8.77 6.95
CA ASN A 317 -33.89 8.27 6.43
C ASN A 317 -35.10 8.95 7.06
N LEU A 318 -36.26 8.93 6.40
CA LEU A 318 -37.45 9.64 6.89
C LEU A 318 -38.09 9.02 8.15
N SER A 319 -37.76 7.77 8.49
CA SER A 319 -38.21 7.13 9.75
C SER A 319 -37.49 7.68 10.98
N GLN A 320 -36.31 8.28 10.82
CA GLN A 320 -35.63 8.98 11.90
C GLN A 320 -36.33 10.31 12.22
N SER A 321 -36.27 10.74 13.49
CA SER A 321 -36.71 12.08 13.86
C SER A 321 -35.86 13.15 13.13
N PRO A 322 -36.36 14.38 12.95
CA PRO A 322 -35.59 15.45 12.32
C PRO A 322 -34.21 15.67 12.98
N GLN A 323 -34.13 15.65 14.32
CA GLN A 323 -32.85 15.80 15.00
C GLN A 323 -31.93 14.60 14.79
N GLY A 324 -32.49 13.38 14.74
CA GLY A 324 -31.74 12.16 14.42
C GLY A 324 -31.13 12.22 13.03
N ARG A 325 -31.94 12.56 12.02
CA ARG A 325 -31.47 12.75 10.63
C ARG A 325 -30.38 13.81 10.54
N ALA A 326 -30.57 14.97 11.17
CA ALA A 326 -29.59 16.05 11.15
C ALA A 326 -28.23 15.61 11.72
N ARG A 327 -28.23 14.82 12.79
CA ARG A 327 -26.99 14.24 13.36
C ARG A 327 -26.33 13.25 12.41
N VAL A 328 -27.10 12.36 11.79
CA VAL A 328 -26.58 11.41 10.79
C VAL A 328 -25.97 12.15 9.60
N ILE A 329 -26.67 13.17 9.06
CA ILE A 329 -26.16 14.02 7.96
C ILE A 329 -24.86 14.70 8.39
N ALA A 330 -24.81 15.30 9.58
CA ALA A 330 -23.61 15.96 10.08
C ALA A 330 -22.42 15.00 10.22
N ASN A 331 -22.67 13.77 10.68
CA ASN A 331 -21.64 12.72 10.78
C ASN A 331 -21.11 12.30 9.41
N LEU A 332 -22.00 12.03 8.45
CA LEU A 332 -21.59 11.67 7.09
C LEU A 332 -20.82 12.80 6.38
N LYS A 333 -21.19 14.07 6.64
CA LYS A 333 -20.44 15.23 6.13
C LYS A 333 -19.01 15.25 6.66
N ARG A 334 -18.80 14.92 7.94
CA ARG A 334 -17.45 14.82 8.53
C ARG A 334 -16.63 13.72 7.88
N LEU A 335 -17.20 12.53 7.70
CA LEU A 335 -16.53 11.43 7.02
C LEU A 335 -16.12 11.81 5.60
N SER A 336 -17.00 12.49 4.87
CA SER A 336 -16.69 13.00 3.52
C SER A 336 -15.58 14.06 3.55
N ASN A 337 -15.58 14.96 4.54
CA ASN A 337 -14.52 15.95 4.72
C ASN A 337 -13.16 15.34 5.09
N ILE A 338 -13.12 14.15 5.73
CA ILE A 338 -11.86 13.42 5.95
C ILE A 338 -11.23 13.06 4.61
N ALA A 339 -12.00 12.53 3.66
CA ALA A 339 -11.49 12.20 2.33
C ALA A 339 -10.97 13.44 1.58
N LEU A 340 -11.62 14.60 1.73
CA LEU A 340 -11.09 15.86 1.21
C LEU A 340 -9.76 16.26 1.88
N SER A 341 -9.66 16.07 3.19
CA SER A 341 -8.45 16.37 3.98
C SER A 341 -7.26 15.52 3.55
N TYR A 342 -7.49 14.25 3.17
CA TYR A 342 -6.46 13.37 2.61
C TYR A 342 -5.86 13.93 1.32
N ASN A 343 -6.67 14.54 0.46
CA ASN A 343 -6.19 15.17 -0.76
C ASN A 343 -5.45 16.48 -0.53
N GLU A 344 -5.83 17.24 0.50
CA GLU A 344 -5.02 18.37 0.96
C GLU A 344 -3.65 17.88 1.43
N ALA A 345 -3.60 16.84 2.26
CA ALA A 345 -2.34 16.25 2.73
C ALA A 345 -1.48 15.73 1.56
N LEU A 346 -2.10 15.05 0.58
CA LEU A 346 -1.45 14.63 -0.66
C LEU A 346 -0.81 15.81 -1.40
N LYS A 347 -1.56 16.91 -1.59
CA LYS A 347 -1.04 18.12 -2.24
C LYS A 347 0.08 18.76 -1.43
N ASP A 348 -0.03 18.81 -0.10
CA ASP A 348 1.00 19.36 0.78
C ASP A 348 2.31 18.56 0.68
N VAL A 349 2.23 17.23 0.66
CA VAL A 349 3.38 16.33 0.47
C VAL A 349 4.00 16.53 -0.91
N MET A 350 3.19 16.60 -1.97
CA MET A 350 3.70 16.85 -3.31
C MET A 350 4.35 18.23 -3.43
N ASN A 351 3.76 19.28 -2.84
CA ASN A 351 4.30 20.63 -2.86
C ASN A 351 5.63 20.71 -2.10
N SER A 352 5.74 20.03 -0.95
CA SER A 352 6.97 19.93 -0.16
C SER A 352 8.10 19.24 -0.93
N ASN A 353 7.76 18.30 -1.83
CA ASN A 353 8.70 17.56 -2.68
C ASN A 353 8.81 18.12 -4.11
N LYS A 354 8.65 19.45 -4.30
CA LYS A 354 8.79 20.14 -5.60
C LYS A 354 7.87 19.58 -6.70
N GLY A 355 6.70 19.08 -6.34
CA GLY A 355 5.72 18.46 -7.23
C GLY A 355 6.11 17.05 -7.71
N ILE A 356 7.05 16.40 -7.04
CA ILE A 356 7.41 14.99 -7.26
C ILE A 356 6.85 14.19 -6.08
N PRO A 357 6.04 13.14 -6.31
CA PRO A 357 5.60 12.30 -5.21
C PRO A 357 6.82 11.53 -4.66
N PRO A 358 7.05 11.53 -3.35
CA PRO A 358 8.10 10.71 -2.76
C PRO A 358 7.69 9.21 -2.80
N LEU A 359 8.65 8.31 -2.60
CA LEU A 359 8.40 6.86 -2.64
C LEU A 359 7.50 6.39 -1.48
N ASP A 360 7.62 7.04 -0.33
CA ASP A 360 6.84 6.86 0.89
C ASP A 360 5.59 7.77 0.92
N LEU A 361 4.94 7.94 -0.23
CA LEU A 361 3.84 8.91 -0.39
C LEU A 361 2.72 8.71 0.64
N ILE A 362 2.25 7.48 0.81
CA ILE A 362 1.14 7.16 1.74
C ILE A 362 1.53 7.43 3.19
N GLU A 363 2.73 7.03 3.59
CA GLU A 363 3.22 7.21 4.96
C GLU A 363 3.32 8.70 5.31
N GLN A 364 3.83 9.54 4.39
CA GLN A 364 3.85 10.98 4.60
C GLN A 364 2.44 11.60 4.62
N VAL A 365 1.52 11.11 3.79
CA VAL A 365 0.12 11.58 3.79
C VAL A 365 -0.56 11.21 5.11
N ASP A 366 -0.38 9.99 5.60
CA ASP A 366 -0.95 9.51 6.86
C ASP A 366 -0.38 10.29 8.06
N ALA A 367 0.93 10.52 8.10
CA ALA A 367 1.56 11.34 9.14
C ALA A 367 1.02 12.79 9.17
N ARG A 368 0.67 13.36 8.01
CA ARG A 368 0.02 14.68 7.93
C ARG A 368 -1.44 14.62 8.36
N MET A 369 -2.11 13.50 8.12
CA MET A 369 -3.51 13.29 8.46
C MET A 369 -3.73 12.99 9.93
N GLU A 370 -2.81 12.33 10.62
CA GLU A 370 -2.92 11.97 12.04
C GLU A 370 -3.37 13.17 12.90
N LYS A 371 -2.66 14.30 12.80
CA LYS A 371 -3.02 15.54 13.52
C LYS A 371 -4.38 16.12 13.13
N LYS A 372 -4.82 15.94 11.89
CA LYS A 372 -6.16 16.38 11.44
C LYS A 372 -7.24 15.44 11.98
N LEU A 373 -6.98 14.13 11.98
CA LEU A 373 -7.88 13.10 12.50
C LEU A 373 -8.10 13.25 14.00
N ASP A 374 -7.06 13.56 14.78
CA ASP A 374 -7.20 13.84 16.22
C ASP A 374 -8.17 14.98 16.49
N LYS A 375 -8.02 16.11 15.77
CA LYS A 375 -8.93 17.25 15.88
C LYS A 375 -10.36 16.92 15.44
N ILE A 376 -10.52 16.08 14.42
CA ILE A 376 -11.84 15.64 13.96
C ILE A 376 -12.47 14.71 15.01
N SER A 377 -11.68 13.83 15.62
CA SER A 377 -12.09 12.92 16.69
C SER A 377 -12.52 13.69 17.94
N GLU A 378 -11.78 14.71 18.36
CA GLU A 378 -12.15 15.59 19.47
C GLU A 378 -13.50 16.27 19.21
N LYS A 379 -13.68 16.91 18.06
CA LYS A 379 -14.96 17.51 17.67
C LYS A 379 -16.09 16.49 17.62
N PHE A 380 -15.81 15.27 17.15
CA PHE A 380 -16.79 14.19 17.13
C PHE A 380 -17.22 13.79 18.55
N ARG A 381 -16.28 13.66 19.49
CA ARG A 381 -16.57 13.41 20.91
C ARG A 381 -17.38 14.54 21.54
N GLU A 382 -17.03 15.79 21.27
CA GLU A 382 -17.77 16.97 21.76
C GLU A 382 -19.23 16.97 21.27
N ASP A 383 -19.47 16.62 20.00
CA ASP A 383 -20.82 16.58 19.45
C ASP A 383 -21.64 15.39 19.94
N LEU A 384 -21.01 14.25 20.18
CA LEU A 384 -21.67 13.11 20.83
C LEU A 384 -22.01 13.40 22.31
N ALA A 385 -21.25 14.26 22.98
CA ALA A 385 -21.53 14.68 24.35
C ALA A 385 -22.72 15.65 24.46
N LYS A 386 -23.19 16.24 23.34
CA LYS A 386 -24.36 17.13 23.37
C LYS A 386 -25.62 16.32 23.69
N PRO A 387 -26.38 16.69 24.74
CA PRO A 387 -27.55 15.93 25.17
C PRO A 387 -28.55 15.75 24.01
N THR A 388 -29.12 14.56 23.89
CA THR A 388 -30.32 14.34 23.05
C THR A 388 -31.47 15.17 23.61
N PRO A 389 -32.23 15.88 22.76
CA PRO A 389 -33.42 16.60 23.21
C PRO A 389 -34.36 15.66 24.00
N PRO A 390 -35.01 16.15 25.07
CA PRO A 390 -35.95 15.34 25.84
C PRO A 390 -37.10 14.86 24.93
N GLY A 391 -37.33 13.54 24.90
CA GLY A 391 -38.35 12.89 24.05
C GLY A 391 -37.82 11.84 23.06
N GLN A 392 -36.50 11.69 22.92
CA GLN A 392 -35.90 10.50 22.29
C GLN A 392 -35.57 9.47 23.36
N ASP A 393 -36.01 8.24 23.14
CA ASP A 393 -35.84 7.14 24.08
C ASP A 393 -34.34 6.90 24.36
N PRO A 394 -33.88 7.00 25.63
CA PRO A 394 -32.47 6.83 25.99
C PRO A 394 -31.91 5.48 25.53
N TRP A 395 -32.77 4.46 25.42
CA TRP A 395 -32.41 3.12 24.97
C TRP A 395 -31.99 3.05 23.50
N VAL A 396 -32.68 3.77 22.61
CA VAL A 396 -32.30 3.84 21.18
C VAL A 396 -30.96 4.57 21.02
N THR A 397 -30.75 5.61 21.83
CA THR A 397 -29.49 6.36 21.86
C THR A 397 -28.34 5.53 22.45
N ALA A 398 -28.60 4.77 23.52
CA ALA A 398 -27.63 3.88 24.15
C ALA A 398 -27.28 2.67 23.25
N ALA A 399 -28.21 2.16 22.44
CA ALA A 399 -27.94 1.11 21.46
C ALA A 399 -27.01 1.60 20.35
N LEU A 400 -27.21 2.82 19.84
CA LEU A 400 -26.33 3.49 18.87
C LEU A 400 -24.96 3.87 19.46
N ALA A 401 -24.90 4.31 20.72
CA ALA A 401 -23.64 4.63 21.40
C ALA A 401 -22.87 3.37 21.84
N GLY A 402 -23.58 2.29 22.19
CA GLY A 402 -23.03 0.99 22.55
C GLY A 402 -22.46 0.24 21.34
N SER A 403 -23.13 0.30 20.18
CA SER A 403 -22.54 -0.14 18.90
C SER A 403 -21.36 0.74 18.49
N GLY A 404 -21.39 2.03 18.85
CA GLY A 404 -20.26 2.95 18.72
C GLY A 404 -19.00 2.56 19.52
N LYS A 405 -19.11 1.79 20.63
CA LYS A 405 -17.93 1.22 21.33
C LYS A 405 -17.36 -0.02 20.64
N LEU A 406 -18.18 -0.76 19.89
CA LEU A 406 -17.70 -1.84 18.99
C LEU A 406 -17.11 -1.28 17.68
N ILE A 407 -17.57 -0.10 17.25
CA ILE A 407 -17.05 0.67 16.11
C ILE A 407 -15.98 1.70 16.57
N GLY A 408 -15.65 1.73 17.86
CA GLY A 408 -14.71 2.70 18.44
C GLY A 408 -13.23 2.43 18.15
N ASN A 409 -12.91 1.29 17.53
CA ASN A 409 -11.56 0.92 17.12
C ASN A 409 -11.27 1.24 15.64
N PHE A 410 -11.87 2.31 15.11
CA PHE A 410 -11.58 2.85 13.76
C PHE A 410 -10.32 3.73 13.72
N GLY A 411 -9.64 3.94 14.84
CA GLY A 411 -8.25 4.42 14.87
C GLY A 411 -7.30 3.23 14.68
N ALA A 412 -6.99 2.90 13.42
CA ALA A 412 -6.05 1.83 13.00
C ALA A 412 -6.42 0.41 13.50
N PRO A 413 -7.19 -0.40 12.72
CA PRO A 413 -6.63 -1.04 11.53
C PRO A 413 -7.64 -1.27 10.37
N LEU A 414 -8.66 -0.43 10.18
CA LEU A 414 -9.55 -0.54 9.00
C LEU A 414 -9.02 0.19 7.75
N LEU A 415 -7.99 1.01 7.89
CA LEU A 415 -7.18 1.55 6.77
C LEU A 415 -5.88 0.75 6.53
N GLY A 416 -5.52 -0.18 7.44
CA GLY A 416 -4.28 -0.97 7.37
C GLY A 416 -4.45 -2.45 7.00
N ALA A 417 -5.68 -2.99 6.97
CA ALA A 417 -5.96 -4.38 6.59
C ALA A 417 -6.69 -4.52 5.23
N GLY A 418 -6.59 -3.51 4.36
CA GLY A 418 -7.19 -3.48 3.02
C GLY A 418 -6.20 -3.68 1.86
N ALA A 419 -4.90 -3.87 2.12
CA ALA A 419 -3.87 -3.99 1.08
C ALA A 419 -3.76 -5.39 0.43
N GLY A 420 -4.69 -6.31 0.68
CA GLY A 420 -4.59 -7.71 0.24
C GLY A 420 -5.68 -8.24 -0.70
N TRP A 421 -6.80 -7.55 -0.89
CA TRP A 421 -7.96 -8.12 -1.57
C TRP A 421 -8.64 -7.14 -2.53
N LEU A 422 -8.00 -6.82 -3.66
CA LEU A 422 -8.69 -6.36 -4.89
C LEU A 422 -7.84 -6.60 -6.15
N ALA A 423 -7.15 -7.74 -6.23
CA ALA A 423 -6.55 -8.25 -7.47
C ALA A 423 -7.30 -9.52 -7.90
N GLY A 424 -8.32 -9.38 -8.72
CA GLY A 424 -9.06 -10.54 -9.25
C GLY A 424 -10.43 -10.24 -9.85
N GLY A 425 -10.52 -9.29 -10.79
CA GLY A 425 -11.63 -9.20 -11.73
C GLY A 425 -11.07 -9.22 -13.16
N PRO A 426 -11.60 -10.04 -14.08
CA PRO A 426 -11.00 -10.22 -15.40
C PRO A 426 -11.15 -8.95 -16.23
N VAL A 427 -10.02 -8.35 -16.61
CA VAL A 427 -9.98 -7.37 -17.70
C VAL A 427 -10.21 -8.16 -18.99
N GLY A 428 -11.46 -8.20 -19.44
CA GLY A 428 -11.81 -8.68 -20.77
C GLY A 428 -11.16 -7.79 -21.82
N ALA A 429 -10.23 -8.38 -22.57
CA ALA A 429 -9.69 -7.82 -23.79
C ALA A 429 -10.80 -7.74 -24.84
N GLY A 430 -11.24 -6.51 -25.16
CA GLY A 430 -12.03 -6.21 -26.34
C GLY A 430 -11.17 -5.44 -27.34
N ILE A 431 -10.42 -6.18 -28.16
CA ILE A 431 -9.85 -5.67 -29.41
C ILE A 431 -11.02 -5.49 -30.38
N GLY A 432 -11.23 -4.25 -30.83
CA GLY A 432 -12.16 -3.90 -31.90
C GLY A 432 -11.65 -2.66 -32.61
N ALA A 433 -10.93 -2.87 -33.71
CA ALA A 433 -10.40 -1.84 -34.58
C ALA A 433 -11.48 -1.32 -35.56
N LEU A 434 -11.25 -0.09 -36.02
CA LEU A 434 -11.65 0.52 -37.30
C LEU A 434 -13.06 1.14 -37.46
N GLY A 435 -13.07 2.37 -38.01
CA GLY A 435 -14.22 3.08 -38.60
C GLY A 435 -14.31 4.54 -38.13
N VAL A 436 -13.39 5.44 -38.51
CA VAL A 436 -13.51 6.38 -39.65
C VAL A 436 -14.75 7.28 -39.61
N GLY A 437 -14.52 8.59 -39.46
CA GLY A 437 -15.28 9.65 -40.14
C GLY A 437 -16.37 10.36 -39.32
N GLY A 438 -16.29 11.70 -39.24
CA GLY A 438 -17.42 12.53 -38.80
C GLY A 438 -17.07 13.85 -38.12
N LYS A 439 -16.21 14.68 -38.75
CA LYS A 439 -16.29 16.14 -38.54
C LYS A 439 -17.53 16.64 -39.29
N ASP A 440 -18.14 17.72 -38.81
CA ASP A 440 -19.19 18.51 -39.46
C ASP A 440 -20.66 18.18 -39.12
N ILE A 441 -21.09 18.50 -37.89
CA ILE A 441 -22.48 18.87 -37.60
C ILE A 441 -22.48 20.01 -36.58
N LEU A 442 -22.15 21.24 -36.98
CA LEU A 442 -22.44 22.44 -36.17
C LEU A 442 -22.56 23.74 -36.99
N LYS A 443 -23.13 23.68 -38.21
CA LYS A 443 -23.26 24.86 -39.08
C LYS A 443 -24.64 25.21 -39.64
N ASP A 444 -25.70 24.52 -39.25
CA ASP A 444 -27.03 24.75 -39.85
C ASP A 444 -28.14 25.22 -38.89
N LEU A 445 -27.78 25.87 -37.78
CA LEU A 445 -28.73 26.49 -36.84
C LEU A 445 -28.77 28.03 -36.93
N LEU A 446 -28.45 28.57 -38.11
CA LEU A 446 -28.68 29.97 -38.48
C LEU A 446 -29.11 30.06 -39.95
N ARG A 447 -30.35 29.65 -40.26
CA ARG A 447 -31.15 30.19 -41.38
C ARG A 447 -32.61 29.75 -41.28
N LYS A 448 -33.46 30.77 -41.10
CA LYS A 448 -34.93 30.79 -40.99
C LYS A 448 -35.50 30.57 -39.59
#